data_AF-A0A939KQN4-F1
#
_entry.id   AF-A0A939KQN4-F1
#
_cell.length_a   1.000
_cell.length_b   1.000
_cell.length_c   1.000
_cell.angle_alpha   90.00
_cell.angle_beta   90.00
_cell.angle_gamma   90.00
#
_symmetry.space_group_name_H-M   'P 1'
#
loop_
_entity.id
_entity.type
_entity.pdbx_description
1 polymer ?
#
loop_
_entity_poly.entity_id
_entity_poly.type
_entity_poly.pdbx_seq_one_letter_code
_entity_poly.pdbx_strand_id
1 'polypeptide(L)'
;MRRRFFVSAGMLAMLSLTLSPAIVSAHDFDDLVRQAAERNAIPSAWVRAVLHAESAGDPHAVSGAGAMGLMQLMPGTWKEVRRTLNLGADPFDPHDNIVAGAAYLRWLHDRYGDAGFLAAYNAGPGRYDEYLATGRPLPGETISYVEFVTQLMKNRSSDLHFPVSVLSFPARSWVTAALFVSGYPDAFRALTARHVAAPDNLFAGHAGERSGMVPLRGSDQAQ
;
A
#
# COMPACT_ATOMS: atom_id res chain seq x y z
N MET A 1 -1.91 -61.91 9.51
CA MET A 1 -2.96 -61.15 10.22
C MET A 1 -2.72 -61.20 11.71
N ARG A 2 -2.44 -60.06 12.37
CA ARG A 2 -2.83 -59.72 13.77
C ARG A 2 -2.25 -58.34 14.15
N ARG A 3 -3.13 -57.40 14.52
CA ARG A 3 -2.81 -56.11 15.16
C ARG A 3 -2.88 -56.26 16.68
N ARG A 4 -2.15 -55.43 17.43
CA ARG A 4 -2.48 -54.83 18.77
C ARG A 4 -1.32 -53.93 19.23
N PHE A 5 -1.45 -52.60 19.23
CA PHE A 5 -2.00 -51.65 20.25
C PHE A 5 -1.05 -51.33 21.44
N PHE A 6 -0.54 -50.07 21.42
CA PHE A 6 -0.24 -49.07 22.47
C PHE A 6 0.44 -49.43 23.80
N VAL A 7 1.43 -48.61 24.22
CA VAL A 7 1.50 -47.91 25.53
C VAL A 7 2.27 -46.58 25.38
N SER A 8 1.76 -45.55 26.06
CA SER A 8 2.27 -44.18 26.21
C SER A 8 3.15 -44.03 27.47
N ALA A 9 4.15 -43.15 27.42
CA ALA A 9 4.81 -42.47 28.55
C ALA A 9 5.65 -41.34 27.91
N GLY A 10 5.57 -40.05 28.22
CA GLY A 10 5.32 -39.38 29.49
C GLY A 10 6.32 -38.22 29.57
N MET A 11 5.83 -36.97 29.48
CA MET A 11 6.18 -35.82 30.34
C MET A 11 7.69 -35.51 30.52
N LEU A 12 8.22 -34.35 30.14
CA LEU A 12 8.06 -33.08 30.86
C LEU A 12 8.83 -32.00 30.07
N ALA A 13 8.17 -30.91 29.64
CA ALA A 13 8.87 -29.70 29.22
C ALA A 13 8.26 -28.53 29.97
N MET A 14 9.04 -28.02 30.94
CA MET A 14 8.76 -26.87 31.79
C MET A 14 8.33 -25.66 30.95
N LEU A 15 7.08 -25.24 31.13
CA LEU A 15 6.55 -24.00 30.59
C LEU A 15 7.12 -22.83 31.41
N SER A 16 8.22 -22.24 30.94
CA SER A 16 8.66 -20.94 31.45
C SER A 16 7.78 -19.87 30.81
N LEU A 17 6.80 -19.40 31.55
CA LEU A 17 5.92 -18.30 31.15
C LEU A 17 6.69 -16.98 31.29
N THR A 18 7.51 -16.62 30.30
CA THR A 18 7.98 -15.24 30.19
C THR A 18 6.83 -14.41 29.64
N LEU A 19 6.19 -13.62 30.50
CA LEU A 19 5.31 -12.53 30.06
C LEU A 19 6.17 -11.54 29.25
N SER A 20 6.15 -11.66 27.92
CA SER A 20 6.68 -10.61 27.05
C SER A 20 5.79 -9.37 27.17
N PRO A 21 6.36 -8.16 27.36
CA PRO A 21 5.58 -6.93 27.36
C PRO A 21 5.28 -6.55 25.90
N ALA A 22 4.39 -7.29 25.25
CA ALA A 22 3.86 -6.93 23.93
C ALA A 22 2.73 -5.90 24.09
N ILE A 23 3.04 -4.78 24.74
CA ILE A 23 2.36 -3.49 24.58
C ILE A 23 3.48 -2.46 24.41
N VAL A 24 4.21 -2.58 23.30
CA VAL A 24 4.87 -1.41 22.72
C VAL A 24 3.73 -0.65 22.04
N SER A 25 3.19 0.31 22.79
CA SER A 25 1.93 0.99 22.51
C SER A 25 2.04 1.88 21.27
N ALA A 26 0.92 2.13 20.59
CA ALA A 26 0.79 2.94 19.37
C ALA A 26 1.25 4.43 19.47
N HIS A 27 1.97 4.80 20.53
CA HIS A 27 2.52 6.12 20.80
C HIS A 27 3.86 6.41 20.11
N ASP A 28 4.61 5.39 19.67
CA ASP A 28 6.02 5.57 19.28
C ASP A 28 6.25 6.25 17.92
N PHE A 29 5.21 6.39 17.08
CA PHE A 29 5.32 7.00 15.75
C PHE A 29 4.49 8.27 15.57
N ASP A 30 3.94 8.82 16.65
CA ASP A 30 2.98 9.94 16.58
C ASP A 30 3.55 11.17 15.86
N ASP A 31 4.78 11.55 16.20
CA ASP A 31 5.44 12.69 15.59
C ASP A 31 5.84 12.44 14.14
N LEU A 32 6.26 11.22 13.79
CA LEU A 32 6.59 10.85 12.41
C LEU A 32 5.33 10.89 11.54
N VAL A 33 4.22 10.33 12.03
CA VAL A 33 2.91 10.36 11.38
C VAL A 33 2.45 11.80 11.16
N ARG A 34 2.54 12.64 12.20
CA ARG A 34 2.13 14.06 12.11
C ARG A 34 2.97 14.80 11.07
N GLN A 35 4.30 14.68 11.12
CA GLN A 35 5.19 15.35 10.17
C GLN A 35 4.99 14.87 8.73
N ALA A 36 4.83 13.56 8.52
CA ALA A 36 4.58 13.00 7.21
C ALA A 36 3.21 13.44 6.65
N ALA A 37 2.18 13.51 7.50
CA ALA A 37 0.86 13.98 7.12
C ALA A 37 0.87 15.48 6.75
N GLU A 38 1.52 16.32 7.56
CA GLU A 38 1.70 17.75 7.31
C GLU A 38 2.45 17.99 5.97
N ARG A 39 3.57 17.28 5.75
CA ARG A 39 4.37 17.39 4.52
C ARG A 39 3.56 17.06 3.25
N ASN A 40 2.61 16.13 3.35
CA ASN A 40 1.82 15.66 2.22
C ASN A 40 0.41 16.27 2.16
N ALA A 41 0.09 17.23 3.03
CA ALA A 41 -1.23 17.87 3.10
C ALA A 41 -2.40 16.86 3.16
N ILE A 42 -2.27 15.84 4.00
CA ILE A 42 -3.31 14.85 4.29
C ILE A 42 -3.60 14.77 5.80
N PRO A 43 -4.79 14.30 6.22
CA PRO A 43 -5.08 14.10 7.64
C PRO A 43 -4.15 13.06 8.28
N SER A 44 -3.57 13.38 9.45
CA SER A 44 -2.73 12.43 10.21
C SER A 44 -3.48 11.16 10.61
N ALA A 45 -4.80 11.25 10.79
CA ALA A 45 -5.68 10.11 11.01
C ALA A 45 -5.63 9.08 9.87
N TRP A 46 -5.39 9.51 8.62
CA TRP A 46 -5.29 8.59 7.48
C TRP A 46 -4.03 7.75 7.55
N VAL A 47 -2.88 8.42 7.68
CA VAL A 47 -1.56 7.76 7.77
C VAL A 47 -1.55 6.77 8.93
N ARG A 48 -2.10 7.18 10.08
CA ARG A 48 -2.19 6.35 11.28
C ARG A 48 -3.11 5.14 11.12
N ALA A 49 -4.29 5.33 10.52
CA ALA A 49 -5.23 4.25 10.29
C ALA A 49 -4.64 3.19 9.36
N VAL A 50 -3.99 3.63 8.27
CA VAL A 50 -3.29 2.74 7.33
C VAL A 50 -2.13 2.04 8.02
N LEU A 51 -1.24 2.75 8.72
CA LEU A 51 -0.13 2.13 9.47
C LEU A 51 -0.63 1.02 10.41
N HIS A 52 -1.70 1.30 11.16
CA HIS A 52 -2.27 0.31 12.07
C HIS A 52 -2.85 -0.91 11.31
N ALA A 53 -3.56 -0.67 10.21
CA ALA A 53 -4.14 -1.76 9.41
C ALA A 53 -3.09 -2.61 8.70
N GLU A 54 -1.97 -2.00 8.30
CA GLU A 54 -0.93 -2.66 7.51
C GLU A 54 0.05 -3.49 8.37
N SER A 55 0.51 -2.93 9.50
CA SER A 55 1.58 -3.55 10.30
C SER A 55 1.27 -3.69 11.78
N ALA A 56 0.16 -3.12 12.24
CA ALA A 56 -0.11 -2.92 13.67
C ALA A 56 1.03 -2.20 14.43
N GLY A 57 1.90 -1.46 13.72
CA GLY A 57 3.05 -0.76 14.30
C GLY A 57 4.35 -1.57 14.31
N ASP A 58 4.44 -2.70 13.62
CA ASP A 58 5.70 -3.44 13.46
C ASP A 58 6.55 -2.85 12.31
N PRO A 59 7.69 -2.18 12.60
CA PRO A 59 8.54 -1.59 11.56
C PRO A 59 9.28 -2.62 10.71
N HIS A 60 9.34 -3.88 11.14
CA HIS A 60 9.99 -4.97 10.43
C HIS A 60 9.00 -5.93 9.77
N ALA A 61 7.71 -5.55 9.70
CA ALA A 61 6.68 -6.34 9.05
C ALA A 61 7.01 -6.61 7.58
N VAL A 62 6.93 -7.88 7.17
CA VAL A 62 7.05 -8.30 5.77
C VAL A 62 5.89 -9.22 5.43
N SER A 63 5.09 -8.85 4.42
CA SER A 63 4.00 -9.72 3.95
C SER A 63 4.51 -10.89 3.11
N GLY A 64 3.68 -11.91 2.91
CA GLY A 64 4.01 -13.01 1.99
C GLY A 64 4.22 -12.58 0.53
N ALA A 65 3.67 -11.41 0.14
CA ALA A 65 3.89 -10.82 -1.18
C ALA A 65 5.15 -9.91 -1.23
N GLY A 66 5.81 -9.69 -0.09
CA GLY A 66 7.00 -8.85 0.02
C GLY A 66 6.71 -7.37 0.26
N ALA A 67 5.52 -7.01 0.74
CA ALA A 67 5.25 -5.65 1.25
C ALA A 67 6.07 -5.41 2.53
N MET A 68 6.58 -4.18 2.73
CA MET A 68 7.62 -3.90 3.71
C MET A 68 7.29 -2.75 4.66
N GLY A 69 7.60 -2.95 5.95
CA GLY A 69 7.62 -1.93 6.98
C GLY A 69 6.24 -1.46 7.44
N LEU A 70 6.22 -0.34 8.16
CA LEU A 70 5.04 0.19 8.87
C LEU A 70 3.81 0.41 7.98
N MET A 71 4.02 0.84 6.75
CA MET A 71 2.97 1.16 5.77
C MET A 71 2.87 0.11 4.65
N GLN A 72 3.55 -1.03 4.80
CA GLN A 72 3.51 -2.17 3.88
C GLN A 72 3.66 -1.77 2.41
N LEU A 73 4.69 -1.01 2.10
CA LEU A 73 4.97 -0.61 0.72
C LEU A 73 5.52 -1.78 -0.08
N MET A 74 4.96 -2.01 -1.27
CA MET A 74 5.52 -2.97 -2.22
C MET A 74 6.90 -2.51 -2.71
N PRO A 75 7.84 -3.43 -3.04
CA PRO A 75 9.21 -3.06 -3.41
C PRO A 75 9.30 -2.10 -4.61
N GLY A 76 8.42 -2.25 -5.60
CA GLY A 76 8.33 -1.34 -6.74
C GLY A 76 7.93 0.08 -6.32
N THR A 77 6.87 0.20 -5.51
CA THR A 77 6.39 1.47 -4.95
C THR A 77 7.47 2.12 -4.08
N TRP A 78 8.10 1.37 -3.18
CA TRP A 78 9.20 1.87 -2.35
C TRP A 78 10.31 2.44 -3.22
N LYS A 79 10.78 1.68 -4.21
CA LYS A 79 11.87 2.09 -5.12
C LYS A 79 11.56 3.40 -5.84
N GLU A 80 10.33 3.57 -6.31
CA GLU A 80 9.90 4.77 -7.02
C GLU A 80 9.81 5.97 -6.08
N VAL A 81 9.05 5.83 -4.98
CA VAL A 81 8.81 6.92 -4.03
C VAL A 81 10.09 7.36 -3.34
N ARG A 82 10.94 6.43 -2.90
CA ARG A 82 12.21 6.76 -2.23
C ARG A 82 13.14 7.57 -3.13
N ARG A 83 13.13 7.30 -4.44
CA ARG A 83 13.95 8.02 -5.42
C ARG A 83 13.43 9.44 -5.60
N THR A 84 12.11 9.59 -5.72
CA THR A 84 11.46 10.90 -5.90
C THR A 84 11.63 11.80 -4.68
N LEU A 85 11.57 11.23 -3.47
CA LEU A 85 11.68 11.97 -2.21
C LEU A 85 13.11 12.04 -1.64
N ASN A 86 14.08 11.43 -2.33
CA ASN A 86 15.48 11.32 -1.89
C ASN A 86 15.63 10.74 -0.47
N LEU A 87 14.93 9.63 -0.18
CA LEU A 87 14.97 8.95 1.11
C LEU A 87 16.19 8.01 1.23
N GLY A 88 16.35 7.36 2.38
CA GLY A 88 17.29 6.27 2.62
C GLY A 88 16.91 4.97 1.92
N ALA A 89 17.87 4.05 1.81
CA ALA A 89 17.70 2.80 1.07
C ALA A 89 16.88 1.74 1.82
N ASP A 90 16.82 1.85 3.15
CA ASP A 90 16.19 0.88 4.04
C ASP A 90 14.66 1.09 4.10
N PRO A 91 13.84 0.15 3.58
CA PRO A 91 12.38 0.25 3.68
C PRO A 91 11.84 0.01 5.09
N PHE A 92 12.67 -0.44 6.04
CA PHE A 92 12.29 -0.69 7.43
C PHE A 92 12.62 0.48 8.36
N ASP A 93 13.27 1.55 7.85
CA ASP A 93 13.42 2.79 8.59
C ASP A 93 12.04 3.40 8.85
N PRO A 94 11.61 3.58 10.12
CA PRO A 94 10.28 4.07 10.44
C PRO A 94 9.95 5.43 9.83
N HIS A 95 10.91 6.35 9.84
CA HIS A 95 10.70 7.70 9.31
C HIS A 95 10.47 7.63 7.80
N ASP A 96 11.37 6.98 7.06
CA ASP A 96 11.30 6.96 5.61
C ASP A 96 10.12 6.13 5.09
N ASN A 97 9.77 5.02 5.75
CA ASN A 97 8.60 4.21 5.38
C ASN A 97 7.29 4.98 5.58
N ILE A 98 7.14 5.70 6.70
CA ILE A 98 5.97 6.54 6.97
C ILE A 98 5.90 7.71 5.97
N VAL A 99 7.01 8.39 5.71
CA VAL A 99 7.06 9.51 4.74
C VAL A 99 6.69 9.03 3.34
N ALA A 100 7.23 7.89 2.90
CA ALA A 100 6.92 7.30 1.61
C ALA A 100 5.44 6.87 1.53
N GLY A 101 4.91 6.21 2.57
CA GLY A 101 3.52 5.77 2.60
C GLY A 101 2.53 6.93 2.62
N ALA A 102 2.82 8.01 3.35
CA ALA A 102 2.02 9.23 3.34
C ALA A 102 2.00 9.90 1.96
N ALA A 103 3.14 9.97 1.28
CA ALA A 103 3.21 10.51 -0.08
C ALA A 103 2.43 9.64 -1.09
N TYR A 104 2.52 8.31 -0.95
CA TYR A 104 1.77 7.38 -1.78
C TYR A 104 0.25 7.47 -1.53
N LEU A 105 -0.18 7.63 -0.27
CA LEU A 105 -1.58 7.90 0.09
C LEU A 105 -2.08 9.19 -0.55
N ARG A 106 -1.32 10.29 -0.44
CA ARG A 106 -1.69 11.56 -1.07
C ARG A 106 -1.88 11.39 -2.56
N TRP A 107 -0.94 10.73 -3.22
CA TRP A 107 -1.07 10.49 -4.65
C TRP A 107 -2.31 9.70 -5.03
N LEU A 108 -2.60 8.61 -4.32
CA LEU A 108 -3.80 7.83 -4.59
C LEU A 108 -5.07 8.64 -4.34
N HIS A 109 -5.06 9.54 -3.35
CA HIS A 109 -6.15 10.47 -3.09
C HIS A 109 -6.32 11.48 -4.22
N ASP A 110 -5.24 12.07 -4.73
CA ASP A 110 -5.28 12.94 -5.92
C ASP A 110 -5.92 12.25 -7.11
N ARG A 111 -5.59 10.98 -7.32
CA ARG A 111 -6.01 10.22 -8.50
C ARG A 111 -7.43 9.67 -8.40
N TYR A 112 -7.83 9.19 -7.23
CA TYR A 112 -9.06 8.41 -7.06
C TYR A 112 -10.09 9.05 -6.12
N GLY A 113 -9.72 10.14 -5.44
CA GLY A 113 -10.56 10.83 -4.46
C GLY A 113 -10.94 9.96 -3.26
N ASP A 114 -11.85 10.47 -2.45
CA ASP A 114 -12.30 9.85 -1.18
C ASP A 114 -12.88 8.45 -1.38
N ALA A 115 -13.53 8.21 -2.52
CA ALA A 115 -14.22 6.96 -2.81
C ALA A 115 -13.27 5.79 -3.15
N GLY A 116 -12.04 6.08 -3.60
CA GLY A 116 -11.21 5.07 -4.24
C GLY A 116 -9.80 4.90 -3.70
N PHE A 117 -9.24 5.89 -3.00
CA PHE A 117 -7.81 5.86 -2.66
C PHE A 117 -7.42 4.68 -1.76
N LEU A 118 -8.27 4.29 -0.79
CA LEU A 118 -8.01 3.14 0.08
C LEU A 118 -8.12 1.80 -0.66
N ALA A 119 -9.10 1.69 -1.55
CA ALA A 119 -9.24 0.51 -2.39
C ALA A 119 -8.01 0.36 -3.30
N ALA A 120 -7.55 1.45 -3.90
CA ALA A 120 -6.36 1.47 -4.74
C ALA A 120 -5.05 1.24 -3.95
N TYR A 121 -4.98 1.66 -2.69
CA TYR A 121 -3.83 1.40 -1.81
C TYR A 121 -3.64 -0.12 -1.61
N ASN A 122 -4.71 -0.81 -1.22
CA ASN A 122 -4.69 -2.24 -0.93
C ASN A 122 -4.66 -3.11 -2.20
N ALA A 123 -5.52 -2.80 -3.17
CA ALA A 123 -5.67 -3.61 -4.38
C ALA A 123 -4.58 -3.35 -5.43
N GLY A 124 -3.92 -2.20 -5.34
CA GLY A 124 -3.05 -1.62 -6.36
C GLY A 124 -3.82 -0.72 -7.34
N PRO A 125 -3.22 0.40 -7.80
CA PRO A 125 -3.87 1.38 -8.68
C PRO A 125 -4.32 0.76 -10.01
N GLY A 126 -3.51 -0.12 -10.62
CA GLY A 126 -3.89 -0.78 -11.87
C GLY A 126 -5.11 -1.70 -11.75
N ARG A 127 -5.26 -2.38 -10.60
CA ARG A 127 -6.46 -3.20 -10.34
C ARG A 127 -7.69 -2.33 -10.13
N TYR A 128 -7.53 -1.18 -9.45
CA TYR A 128 -8.62 -0.24 -9.25
C TYR A 128 -9.01 0.47 -10.56
N ASP A 129 -8.04 0.81 -11.41
CA ASP A 129 -8.30 1.32 -12.77
C ASP A 129 -9.12 0.31 -13.59
N GLU A 130 -8.76 -0.98 -13.54
CA GLU A 130 -9.50 -2.03 -14.23
C GLU A 130 -10.93 -2.20 -13.68
N TYR A 131 -11.11 -2.08 -12.36
CA TYR A 131 -12.43 -2.05 -11.73
C TYR A 131 -13.27 -0.89 -12.27
N LEU A 132 -12.72 0.33 -12.33
CA LEU A 132 -13.42 1.51 -12.86
C LEU A 132 -13.76 1.35 -14.35
N ALA A 133 -12.86 0.75 -15.14
CA ALA A 133 -13.04 0.62 -16.59
C ALA A 133 -14.01 -0.51 -16.98
N THR A 134 -14.03 -1.61 -16.23
CA THR A 134 -14.72 -2.85 -16.64
C THR A 134 -15.86 -3.27 -15.72
N GLY A 135 -15.93 -2.71 -14.51
CA GLY A 135 -16.85 -3.16 -13.46
C GLY A 135 -16.47 -4.51 -12.84
N ARG A 136 -15.29 -5.09 -13.15
CA ARG A 136 -14.83 -6.34 -12.54
C ARG A 136 -14.73 -6.16 -11.02
N PRO A 137 -15.42 -6.96 -10.19
CA PRO A 137 -15.45 -6.77 -8.74
C PRO A 137 -14.05 -6.74 -8.12
N LEU A 138 -13.88 -5.88 -7.11
CA LEU A 138 -12.70 -5.88 -6.25
C LEU A 138 -12.69 -7.14 -5.36
N PRO A 139 -11.51 -7.60 -4.90
CA PRO A 139 -11.43 -8.68 -3.92
C PRO A 139 -12.23 -8.34 -2.65
N GLY A 140 -12.90 -9.34 -2.06
CA GLY A 140 -13.64 -9.15 -0.80
C GLY A 140 -12.76 -8.65 0.35
N GLU A 141 -11.48 -9.01 0.33
CA GLU A 141 -10.45 -8.50 1.24
C GLU A 141 -10.25 -6.99 1.10
N THR A 142 -10.19 -6.46 -0.13
CA THR A 142 -10.10 -5.01 -0.36
C THR A 142 -11.32 -4.28 0.18
N ILE A 143 -12.52 -4.84 0.00
CA ILE A 143 -13.75 -4.25 0.55
C ILE A 143 -13.68 -4.21 2.08
N SER A 144 -13.26 -5.32 2.70
CA SER A 144 -13.09 -5.44 4.16
C SER A 144 -12.02 -4.46 4.68
N TYR A 145 -10.92 -4.30 3.94
CA TYR A 145 -9.85 -3.36 4.25
C TYR A 145 -10.35 -1.92 4.25
N VAL A 146 -11.09 -1.51 3.20
CA VAL A 146 -11.65 -0.16 3.10
C VAL A 146 -12.57 0.13 4.28
N GLU A 147 -13.45 -0.81 4.63
CA GLU A 147 -14.34 -0.69 5.77
C GLU A 147 -13.55 -0.52 7.08
N PHE A 148 -12.57 -1.39 7.32
CA PHE A 148 -11.76 -1.37 8.53
C PHE A 148 -10.98 -0.06 8.68
N VAL A 149 -10.26 0.37 7.65
CA VAL A 149 -9.48 1.63 7.69
C VAL A 149 -10.39 2.84 7.84
N THR A 150 -11.56 2.85 7.20
CA THR A 150 -12.54 3.92 7.34
C THR A 150 -13.06 4.02 8.78
N GLN A 151 -13.30 2.89 9.45
CA GLN A 151 -13.68 2.88 10.87
C GLN A 151 -12.55 3.43 11.76
N LEU A 152 -11.30 3.05 11.51
CA LEU A 152 -10.14 3.59 12.25
C LEU A 152 -10.01 5.12 12.09
N MET A 153 -10.23 5.64 10.87
CA MET A 153 -10.21 7.08 10.61
C MET A 153 -11.30 7.83 11.38
N LYS A 154 -12.51 7.26 11.48
CA LYS A 154 -13.64 7.82 12.24
C LYS A 154 -13.41 7.78 13.74
N ASN A 155 -13.00 6.63 14.27
CA ASN A 155 -12.87 6.43 15.72
C ASN A 155 -11.77 7.31 16.32
N ARG A 156 -10.67 7.55 15.61
CA ARG A 156 -9.60 8.46 16.09
C ARG A 156 -9.88 9.95 15.91
N SER A 157 -10.80 10.32 15.02
CA SER A 157 -11.27 11.72 14.99
C SER A 157 -12.17 12.04 16.18
N SER A 158 -12.76 11.01 16.81
CA SER A 158 -13.48 11.12 18.09
C SER A 158 -12.58 11.00 19.35
N ASP A 159 -11.33 10.55 19.25
CA ASP A 159 -10.40 10.35 20.39
C ASP A 159 -9.81 11.64 21.00
N LEU A 160 -10.46 12.79 20.81
CA LEU A 160 -10.36 13.92 21.76
C LEU A 160 -11.17 13.64 23.07
N HIS A 161 -11.62 12.40 23.30
CA HIS A 161 -12.22 11.93 24.56
C HIS A 161 -12.01 10.40 24.75
N PHE A 162 -11.25 9.98 25.77
CA PHE A 162 -11.01 8.56 26.16
C PHE A 162 -11.94 8.15 27.33
N PRO A 163 -12.32 6.84 27.55
CA PRO A 163 -11.41 5.68 27.53
C PRO A 163 -11.91 4.29 26.98
N VAL A 164 -10.89 3.56 26.49
CA VAL A 164 -10.53 2.12 26.41
C VAL A 164 -11.55 0.99 26.70
N SER A 165 -11.80 0.15 25.69
CA SER A 165 -11.62 -1.32 25.68
C SER A 165 -11.95 -1.90 24.28
N VAL A 166 -11.02 -2.60 23.62
CA VAL A 166 -11.31 -3.32 22.35
C VAL A 166 -10.77 -4.74 22.39
N LEU A 167 -11.63 -5.69 22.01
CA LEU A 167 -11.41 -7.13 21.95
C LEU A 167 -10.67 -7.54 20.67
N SER A 168 -9.91 -8.63 20.81
CA SER A 168 -9.06 -9.30 19.82
C SER A 168 -9.83 -9.94 18.65
N PHE A 169 -9.24 -9.93 17.44
CA PHE A 169 -9.60 -10.84 16.33
C PHE A 169 -8.38 -11.63 15.83
N PRO A 170 -8.57 -12.88 15.33
CA PRO A 170 -7.48 -13.82 15.04
C PRO A 170 -6.89 -13.65 13.64
N ALA A 171 -5.57 -13.75 13.55
CA ALA A 171 -4.82 -13.84 12.30
C ALA A 171 -5.10 -15.15 11.55
N ARG A 172 -5.54 -15.07 10.28
CA ARG A 172 -5.31 -16.09 9.23
C ARG A 172 -5.65 -15.57 7.82
N SER A 173 -4.68 -15.80 6.92
CA SER A 173 -4.67 -15.88 5.44
C SER A 173 -4.69 -14.62 4.56
N TRP A 174 -3.50 -14.23 4.05
CA TRP A 174 -3.24 -13.18 3.04
C TRP A 174 -2.27 -13.66 1.90
N VAL A 175 -2.24 -14.96 1.56
CA VAL A 175 -1.41 -15.49 0.45
C VAL A 175 -2.27 -15.81 -0.77
N THR A 176 -2.35 -14.90 -1.73
CA THR A 176 -2.14 -15.10 -3.19
C THR A 176 -2.64 -13.89 -4.00
N ALA A 177 -1.71 -13.11 -4.54
CA ALA A 177 -1.94 -12.34 -5.77
C ALA A 177 -0.62 -12.19 -6.52
N ALA A 178 -0.27 -13.20 -7.31
CA ALA A 178 0.64 -13.02 -8.42
C ALA A 178 -0.09 -12.23 -9.50
N LEU A 179 0.53 -11.15 -9.98
CA LEU A 179 0.51 -10.62 -11.35
C LEU A 179 1.22 -9.26 -11.32
N PHE A 180 2.47 -9.22 -11.79
CA PHE A 180 2.95 -8.38 -12.88
C PHE A 180 4.48 -8.54 -13.01
N VAL A 181 4.89 -9.08 -14.16
CA VAL A 181 6.28 -9.14 -14.67
C VAL A 181 6.36 -8.21 -15.88
N SER A 182 7.41 -7.38 -15.86
CA SER A 182 8.23 -6.81 -16.93
C SER A 182 7.62 -6.00 -18.10
N GLY A 183 8.17 -4.80 -18.26
CA GLY A 183 8.53 -4.21 -19.57
C GLY A 183 8.00 -2.79 -19.79
N TYR A 184 8.88 -1.77 -19.87
CA TYR A 184 9.08 -0.91 -21.05
C TYR A 184 10.15 0.20 -20.79
N PRO A 185 11.14 0.39 -21.69
CA PRO A 185 12.14 1.44 -21.66
C PRO A 185 11.81 2.66 -22.56
N ASP A 186 12.56 3.76 -22.37
CA ASP A 186 12.83 4.87 -23.31
C ASP A 186 11.98 6.17 -23.35
N ALA A 187 11.07 6.44 -22.42
CA ALA A 187 10.31 7.72 -22.40
C ALA A 187 10.94 8.85 -21.54
N PHE A 188 12.24 8.79 -21.21
CA PHE A 188 12.89 9.71 -20.25
C PHE A 188 13.36 11.07 -20.83
N ARG A 189 13.43 11.24 -22.16
CA ARG A 189 14.39 12.22 -22.73
C ARG A 189 13.88 13.48 -23.44
N ALA A 190 12.59 13.71 -23.61
CA ALA A 190 12.15 14.88 -24.38
C ALA A 190 10.97 15.58 -23.72
N LEU A 191 11.22 16.61 -22.90
CA LEU A 191 10.27 17.72 -22.57
C LEU A 191 10.86 18.75 -21.56
N THR A 192 12.17 19.01 -21.56
CA THR A 192 12.82 19.98 -20.65
C THR A 192 12.74 21.45 -21.09
N ALA A 193 11.83 21.84 -21.97
CA ALA A 193 11.76 23.21 -22.47
C ALA A 193 10.45 23.94 -22.08
N ARG A 194 10.55 24.72 -20.98
CA ARG A 194 9.78 25.95 -20.62
C ARG A 194 8.71 25.87 -19.51
N HIS A 195 9.17 26.18 -18.28
CA HIS A 195 8.72 27.22 -17.31
C HIS A 195 7.29 27.27 -16.69
N VAL A 196 7.26 27.14 -15.33
CA VAL A 196 6.48 27.83 -14.25
C VAL A 196 5.04 27.39 -13.86
N ALA A 197 4.87 27.12 -12.53
CA ALA A 197 3.66 27.11 -11.66
C ALA A 197 3.19 25.72 -11.10
N ALA A 198 3.13 25.61 -9.74
CA ALA A 198 2.50 24.61 -8.83
C ALA A 198 2.67 23.08 -9.09
N PRO A 199 2.82 22.24 -8.04
CA PRO A 199 3.22 20.83 -8.19
C PRO A 199 2.02 19.93 -8.53
N ASP A 200 1.59 19.96 -9.78
CA ASP A 200 0.55 19.06 -10.27
C ASP A 200 1.17 17.85 -11.00
N ASN A 201 0.71 16.68 -10.58
CA ASN A 201 0.75 15.38 -11.24
C ASN A 201 2.06 14.57 -11.15
N LEU A 202 2.23 13.98 -9.97
CA LEU A 202 3.32 13.06 -9.63
C LEU A 202 3.23 11.70 -10.39
N PHE A 203 2.08 11.36 -11.02
CA PHE A 203 1.90 10.07 -11.74
C PHE A 203 0.80 10.03 -12.85
N ALA A 204 0.67 11.05 -13.70
CA ALA A 204 -0.35 11.05 -14.78
C ALA A 204 0.16 10.49 -16.13
N GLY A 205 -0.46 9.38 -16.58
CA GLY A 205 -0.85 9.16 -17.98
C GLY A 205 -0.13 8.09 -18.82
N HIS A 206 -0.85 7.01 -19.18
CA HIS A 206 -0.82 6.34 -20.50
C HIS A 206 -2.23 5.75 -20.80
N ALA A 207 -3.09 6.56 -21.43
CA ALA A 207 -4.31 6.12 -22.14
C ALA A 207 -4.10 6.41 -23.63
N GLY A 208 -4.45 5.45 -24.48
CA GLY A 208 -3.84 5.25 -25.79
C GLY A 208 -4.27 6.16 -26.94
N GLU A 209 -3.51 6.05 -28.03
CA GLU A 209 -3.92 6.45 -29.37
C GLU A 209 -3.59 5.35 -30.38
N ARG A 210 -4.64 4.82 -31.01
CA ARG A 210 -4.60 4.25 -32.35
C ARG A 210 -4.69 5.41 -33.33
N SER A 211 -3.76 5.56 -34.26
CA SER A 211 -4.05 5.95 -35.65
C SER A 211 -2.75 5.99 -36.46
N GLY A 212 -2.72 5.28 -37.59
CA GLY A 212 -1.57 5.28 -38.50
C GLY A 212 -1.67 4.23 -39.60
N MET A 213 -2.87 4.04 -40.17
CA MET A 213 -3.04 3.25 -41.39
C MET A 213 -2.58 4.09 -42.58
N VAL A 214 -1.48 3.66 -43.21
CA VAL A 214 -0.96 4.20 -44.47
C VAL A 214 -1.89 3.79 -45.62
N PRO A 215 -2.39 4.71 -46.46
CA PRO A 215 -3.00 4.33 -47.73
C PRO A 215 -1.90 4.27 -48.80
N LEU A 216 -1.71 3.09 -49.41
CA LEU A 216 -0.97 2.97 -50.66
C LEU A 216 -1.83 3.57 -51.79
N ARG A 217 -1.47 4.78 -52.23
CA ARG A 217 -2.02 5.40 -53.44
C ARG A 217 -1.09 5.11 -54.61
N GLY A 218 -1.64 4.45 -55.62
CA GLY A 218 -0.95 4.05 -56.85
C GLY A 218 -0.35 5.22 -57.62
N SER A 219 0.83 4.98 -58.17
CA SER A 219 1.46 5.76 -59.21
C SER A 219 0.88 5.36 -60.56
N ASP A 220 0.18 6.29 -61.21
CA ASP A 220 -0.16 6.22 -62.62
C ASP A 220 0.04 7.61 -63.24
N GLN A 221 0.90 7.66 -64.27
CA GLN A 221 1.10 8.70 -65.30
C GLN A 221 1.59 10.10 -64.81
N ALA A 222 2.46 10.86 -65.49
CA ALA A 222 2.79 10.93 -66.91
C ALA A 222 4.12 11.70 -67.14
N GLN A 223 4.64 11.51 -68.35
CA GLN A 223 5.65 12.28 -69.11
C GLN A 223 7.12 11.90 -68.99
#